data_AF-A0A819CEL3-F1
#
_entry.id   AF-A0A819CEL3-F1
#
_cell.length_a   1.000
_cell.length_b   1.000
_cell.length_c   1.000
_cell.angle_alpha   90.00
_cell.angle_beta   90.00
_cell.angle_gamma   90.00
#
_symmetry.space_group_name_H-M   'P 1'
#
loop_
_entity.id
_entity.type
_entity.pdbx_description
1 polymer ?
#
loop_
_entity_poly.entity_id
_entity_poly.type
_entity_poly.pdbx_seq_one_letter_code
_entity_poly.pdbx_strand_id
1 'polypeptide(L)'
;MYQLLILTFIYLITTINSKCIWYESIRPGFNQVYLHGEPKPLSSNDVHLLNEMCPHMATHSGVSPNLCCDGKQLAEMQKSKYMLDNIIGRCPSCYFNLLHIFCEMACSPHQDQFLWPIDLINMTRPDENENENIQSDDRTREDWALPDYVDPEEEKEDDDEEKNNVKVTQKPIELVNVVRKLRYYILEKQAKDFIESCWSVRMNFQYAIDILCGSTNRLCDHKKLFNYIGLQNTQSPIKIEFIFVNETYYDKELNRTFQPLQGSMFTCDQPVILPHISRQKCTCMNNSNNRRYFIL
;
A
#
# COMPACT_ATOMS: atom_id res chain seq x y z
N MET A 1 -35.45 29.95 22.51
CA MET A 1 -34.25 30.63 21.95
C MET A 1 -32.95 29.90 22.31
N TYR A 2 -32.73 29.51 23.57
CA TYR A 2 -31.56 28.71 23.99
C TYR A 2 -31.46 27.31 23.34
N GLN A 3 -32.56 26.59 23.14
CA GLN A 3 -32.54 25.27 22.48
C GLN A 3 -32.13 25.32 21.00
N LEU A 4 -32.51 26.38 20.27
CA LEU A 4 -32.11 26.58 18.87
C LEU A 4 -30.62 26.97 18.76
N LEU A 5 -30.09 27.70 19.74
CA LEU A 5 -28.66 28.01 19.85
C LEU A 5 -27.81 26.78 20.21
N ILE A 6 -28.32 25.89 21.06
CA ILE A 6 -27.62 24.63 21.41
C ILE A 6 -27.59 23.68 20.21
N LEU A 7 -28.67 23.55 19.44
CA LEU A 7 -28.69 22.70 18.24
C LEU A 7 -27.78 23.22 17.12
N THR A 8 -27.70 24.53 16.93
CA THR A 8 -26.76 25.14 15.95
C THR A 8 -25.31 25.07 16.41
N PHE A 9 -25.05 25.15 17.73
CA PHE A 9 -23.71 24.94 18.29
C PHE A 9 -23.28 23.46 18.22
N ILE A 10 -24.19 22.50 18.49
CA ILE A 10 -23.95 21.07 18.28
C ILE A 10 -23.71 20.76 16.78
N TYR A 11 -24.44 21.42 15.87
CA TYR A 11 -24.24 21.28 14.43
C TYR A 11 -22.92 21.92 13.95
N LEU A 12 -22.43 22.97 14.62
CA LEU A 12 -21.10 23.52 14.37
C LEU A 12 -19.96 22.65 14.94
N ILE A 13 -20.23 21.83 15.97
CA ILE A 13 -19.25 20.93 16.60
C ILE A 13 -19.25 19.53 15.94
N THR A 14 -19.89 19.32 14.79
CA THR A 14 -19.47 18.20 13.92
C THR A 14 -18.11 18.57 13.34
N THR A 15 -17.08 18.50 14.18
CA THR A 15 -15.72 18.26 13.76
C THR A 15 -15.80 17.10 12.80
N ILE A 16 -15.48 17.35 11.54
CA ILE A 16 -15.24 16.28 10.58
C ILE A 16 -14.08 15.51 11.21
N ASN A 17 -14.36 14.39 11.87
CA ASN A 17 -13.35 13.52 12.46
C ASN A 17 -12.68 12.74 11.32
N SER A 18 -12.08 13.46 10.38
CA SER A 18 -11.35 12.90 9.25
C SER A 18 -10.27 11.97 9.79
N LYS A 19 -10.38 10.68 9.49
CA LYS A 19 -9.41 9.67 9.95
C LYS A 19 -8.50 9.16 8.85
N CYS A 20 -8.91 9.34 7.60
CA CYS A 20 -8.10 9.04 6.43
C CYS A 20 -7.31 10.26 5.99
N ILE A 21 -6.13 10.03 5.42
CA ILE A 21 -5.34 11.05 4.73
C ILE A 21 -5.39 10.87 3.20
N TRP A 22 -5.84 9.71 2.72
CA TRP A 22 -6.09 9.45 1.32
C TRP A 22 -7.27 8.50 1.12
N TYR A 23 -7.75 8.43 -0.11
CA TYR A 23 -8.64 7.38 -0.59
C TYR A 23 -8.59 7.35 -2.12
N GLU A 24 -8.72 6.16 -2.73
CA GLU A 24 -8.70 5.95 -4.19
C GLU A 24 -7.30 6.11 -4.82
N SER A 25 -7.02 5.27 -5.83
CA SER A 25 -5.87 5.44 -6.74
C SER A 25 -6.36 5.78 -8.14
N ILE A 26 -5.90 6.91 -8.70
CA ILE A 26 -6.33 7.38 -10.03
C ILE A 26 -5.52 6.81 -11.19
N ARG A 27 -4.30 6.33 -10.94
CA ARG A 27 -3.40 5.73 -11.94
C ARG A 27 -2.58 4.60 -11.29
N PRO A 28 -2.09 3.60 -12.04
CA PRO A 28 -1.15 2.59 -11.52
C PRO A 28 0.08 3.25 -10.89
N GLY A 29 0.67 2.64 -9.85
CA GLY A 29 1.83 3.20 -9.16
C GLY A 29 1.51 4.11 -7.97
N PHE A 30 0.48 3.77 -7.18
CA PHE A 30 0.14 4.42 -5.90
C PHE A 30 -0.13 5.93 -5.99
N ASN A 31 -0.95 6.34 -6.95
CA ASN A 31 -1.41 7.73 -7.07
C ASN A 31 -2.59 7.98 -6.13
N GLN A 32 -2.28 7.96 -4.83
CA GLN A 32 -3.21 8.09 -3.71
C GLN A 32 -3.78 9.51 -3.66
N VAL A 33 -5.08 9.65 -3.94
CA VAL A 33 -5.74 10.95 -3.87
C VAL A 33 -5.81 11.39 -2.42
N TYR A 34 -5.23 12.54 -2.13
CA TYR A 34 -5.27 13.16 -0.82
C TYR A 34 -6.71 13.53 -0.49
N LEU A 35 -7.19 13.00 0.64
CA LEU A 35 -8.56 13.19 1.10
C LEU A 35 -8.58 13.17 2.62
N HIS A 36 -9.14 14.22 3.20
CA HIS A 36 -9.57 14.21 4.60
C HIS A 36 -11.00 13.68 4.69
N GLY A 37 -11.13 12.42 5.10
CA GLY A 37 -12.42 11.72 5.07
C GLY A 37 -12.56 10.66 6.14
N GLU A 38 -13.79 10.16 6.28
CA GLU A 38 -14.07 8.98 7.09
C GLU A 38 -13.68 7.70 6.33
N PRO A 39 -13.27 6.64 7.05
CA PRO A 39 -13.03 5.33 6.47
C PRO A 39 -14.31 4.77 5.83
N LYS A 40 -14.18 4.08 4.68
CA LYS A 40 -15.30 3.55 3.90
C LYS A 40 -15.33 2.02 3.92
N PRO A 41 -16.50 1.39 3.85
CA PRO A 41 -16.59 -0.07 3.81
C PRO A 41 -15.94 -0.59 2.53
N LEU A 42 -15.08 -1.61 2.67
CA LEU A 42 -14.49 -2.27 1.51
C LEU A 42 -15.55 -3.00 0.67
N SER A 43 -15.43 -2.93 -0.66
CA SER A 43 -16.27 -3.69 -1.58
C SER A 43 -16.19 -5.18 -1.29
N SER A 44 -17.32 -5.88 -1.32
CA SER A 44 -17.39 -7.34 -1.12
C SER A 44 -16.49 -8.11 -2.09
N ASN A 45 -16.31 -7.58 -3.31
CA ASN A 45 -15.46 -8.20 -4.33
C ASN A 45 -13.97 -8.14 -3.97
N ASP A 46 -13.55 -7.19 -3.15
CA ASP A 46 -12.14 -6.92 -2.83
C ASP A 46 -11.71 -7.51 -1.49
N VAL A 47 -12.63 -8.14 -0.75
CA VAL A 47 -12.36 -8.76 0.56
C VAL A 47 -11.29 -9.85 0.47
N HIS A 48 -11.20 -10.56 -0.67
CA HIS A 48 -10.16 -11.56 -0.89
C HIS A 48 -8.75 -10.92 -0.91
N LEU A 49 -8.59 -9.76 -1.54
CA LEU A 49 -7.34 -8.99 -1.53
C LEU A 49 -6.98 -8.55 -0.12
N LEU A 50 -7.97 -8.09 0.66
CA LEU A 50 -7.73 -7.71 2.05
C LEU A 50 -7.26 -8.90 2.90
N ASN A 51 -7.88 -10.07 2.75
CA ASN A 51 -7.48 -11.27 3.48
C ASN A 51 -6.04 -11.68 3.13
N GLU A 52 -5.67 -11.64 1.86
CA GLU A 52 -4.31 -11.96 1.42
C GLU A 52 -3.27 -10.95 1.92
N MET A 53 -3.59 -9.66 1.84
CA MET A 53 -2.66 -8.57 2.10
C MET A 53 -2.57 -8.18 3.58
N CYS A 54 -3.71 -7.95 4.21
CA CYS A 54 -3.85 -7.41 5.56
C CYS A 54 -4.86 -8.24 6.38
N PRO A 55 -4.58 -9.53 6.63
CA PRO A 55 -5.51 -10.43 7.31
C PRO A 55 -5.90 -9.96 8.71
N HIS A 56 -5.05 -9.16 9.38
CA HIS A 56 -5.35 -8.60 10.71
C HIS A 56 -6.43 -7.51 10.68
N MET A 57 -6.73 -6.94 9.52
CA MET A 57 -7.78 -5.94 9.31
C MET A 57 -9.09 -6.56 8.81
N ALA A 58 -9.07 -7.84 8.43
CA ALA A 58 -10.25 -8.53 7.93
C ALA A 58 -11.21 -8.89 9.07
N THR A 59 -12.49 -8.61 8.84
CA THR A 59 -13.60 -8.96 9.72
C THR A 59 -14.14 -10.35 9.36
N HIS A 60 -14.33 -11.20 10.37
CA HIS A 60 -14.77 -12.58 10.16
C HIS A 60 -16.31 -12.73 10.17
N SER A 61 -17.06 -11.64 10.35
CA SER A 61 -18.50 -11.64 10.58
C SER A 61 -19.35 -11.32 9.33
N GLY A 62 -18.74 -11.33 8.13
CA GLY A 62 -19.44 -10.99 6.88
C GLY A 62 -19.78 -9.50 6.71
N VAL A 63 -19.33 -8.64 7.62
CA VAL A 63 -19.45 -7.18 7.53
C VAL A 63 -18.17 -6.62 6.94
N SER A 64 -18.21 -5.90 5.82
CA SER A 64 -16.99 -5.28 5.28
C SER A 64 -16.37 -4.29 6.28
N PRO A 65 -15.05 -4.36 6.53
CA PRO A 65 -14.40 -3.41 7.42
C PRO A 65 -14.37 -2.02 6.78
N ASN A 66 -14.46 -0.99 7.61
CA ASN A 66 -14.23 0.38 7.17
C ASN A 66 -12.72 0.64 7.11
N LEU A 67 -12.22 1.06 5.96
CA LEU A 67 -10.80 1.27 5.67
C LEU A 67 -10.57 2.59 4.95
N CYS A 68 -9.33 3.06 4.98
CA CYS A 68 -8.87 4.22 4.19
C CYS A 68 -8.27 3.81 2.83
N CYS A 69 -8.62 2.62 2.34
CA CYS A 69 -8.20 2.11 1.04
C CYS A 69 -9.33 1.38 0.30
N ASP A 70 -9.23 1.34 -1.03
CA ASP A 70 -10.09 0.57 -1.92
C ASP A 70 -9.37 -0.67 -2.49
N GLY A 71 -10.09 -1.46 -3.29
CA GLY A 71 -9.54 -2.65 -3.96
C GLY A 71 -8.39 -2.35 -4.92
N LYS A 72 -8.39 -1.19 -5.59
CA LYS A 72 -7.31 -0.80 -6.49
C LYS A 72 -6.01 -0.56 -5.72
N GLN A 73 -6.09 0.12 -4.59
CA GLN A 73 -4.94 0.35 -3.69
C GLN A 73 -4.41 -0.98 -3.13
N LEU A 74 -5.30 -1.90 -2.75
CA LEU A 74 -4.91 -3.25 -2.30
C LEU A 74 -4.21 -4.06 -3.41
N ALA A 75 -4.72 -4.01 -4.64
CA ALA A 75 -4.11 -4.69 -5.78
C ALA A 75 -2.72 -4.13 -6.13
N GLU A 76 -2.52 -2.81 -6.04
CA GLU A 76 -1.19 -2.20 -6.19
C GLU A 76 -0.24 -2.64 -5.05
N MET A 77 -0.75 -2.74 -3.83
CA MET A 77 0.01 -3.26 -2.69
C MET A 77 0.42 -4.73 -2.87
N GLN A 78 -0.45 -5.55 -3.46
CA GLN A 78 -0.14 -6.94 -3.80
C GLN A 78 1.01 -7.06 -4.80
N LYS A 79 1.14 -6.15 -5.77
CA LYS A 79 2.30 -6.14 -6.68
C LYS A 79 3.62 -5.94 -5.91
N SER A 80 3.63 -5.03 -4.93
CA SER A 80 4.79 -4.80 -4.06
C SER A 80 5.06 -5.99 -3.13
N LYS A 81 4.01 -6.70 -2.70
CA LYS A 81 4.11 -7.91 -1.86
C LYS A 81 5.00 -8.98 -2.49
N TYR A 82 4.84 -9.28 -3.78
CA TYR A 82 5.61 -10.34 -4.44
C TYR A 82 7.11 -10.09 -4.45
N MET A 83 7.52 -8.81 -4.45
CA MET A 83 8.93 -8.47 -4.28
C MET A 83 9.40 -8.77 -2.84
N LEU A 84 8.61 -8.40 -1.83
CA LEU A 84 8.92 -8.67 -0.42
C LEU A 84 8.95 -10.17 -0.09
N ASP A 85 8.06 -10.97 -0.69
CA ASP A 85 8.04 -12.43 -0.54
C ASP A 85 9.40 -13.04 -0.87
N ASN A 86 10.03 -12.58 -1.95
CA ASN A 86 11.34 -13.08 -2.37
C ASN A 86 12.49 -12.66 -1.44
N ILE A 87 12.36 -11.51 -0.76
CA ILE A 87 13.41 -11.00 0.14
C ILE A 87 13.29 -11.59 1.54
N ILE A 88 12.11 -11.48 2.15
CA ILE A 88 11.90 -11.79 3.58
C ILE A 88 10.86 -12.89 3.84
N GLY A 89 10.23 -13.47 2.81
CA GLY A 89 9.19 -14.50 2.97
C GLY A 89 9.62 -15.78 3.68
N ARG A 90 10.94 -16.02 3.83
CA ARG A 90 11.50 -17.18 4.56
C ARG A 90 11.34 -17.10 6.08
N CYS A 91 11.03 -15.93 6.64
CA CYS A 91 10.66 -15.80 8.05
C CYS A 91 9.29 -15.10 8.18
N PRO A 92 8.23 -15.85 8.55
CA PRO A 92 6.87 -15.32 8.60
C PRO A 92 6.70 -14.12 9.53
N SER A 93 7.38 -14.08 10.68
CA SER A 93 7.30 -12.95 11.62
C SER A 93 7.93 -11.68 11.07
N CYS A 94 9.11 -11.79 10.44
CA CYS A 94 9.76 -10.65 9.75
C CYS A 94 8.87 -10.12 8.64
N TYR A 95 8.37 -11.02 7.81
CA TYR A 95 7.47 -10.72 6.70
C TYR A 95 6.19 -10.02 7.18
N PHE A 96 5.54 -10.57 8.21
CA PHE A 96 4.33 -10.00 8.78
C PHE A 96 4.55 -8.61 9.36
N ASN A 97 5.64 -8.39 10.10
CA ASN A 97 5.92 -7.09 10.69
C ASN A 97 6.10 -6.00 9.62
N LEU A 98 6.76 -6.31 8.50
CA LEU A 98 6.90 -5.35 7.40
C LEU A 98 5.55 -5.08 6.74
N LEU A 99 4.79 -6.13 6.43
CA LEU A 99 3.45 -5.98 5.87
C LEU A 99 2.53 -5.18 6.78
N HIS A 100 2.59 -5.41 8.09
CA HIS A 100 1.76 -4.72 9.06
C HIS A 100 1.98 -3.19 8.98
N ILE A 101 3.23 -2.73 8.89
CA ILE A 101 3.55 -1.31 8.73
C ILE A 101 2.90 -0.73 7.45
N PHE A 102 3.02 -1.44 6.33
CA PHE A 102 2.46 -0.96 5.06
C PHE A 102 0.93 -1.07 4.98
N CYS A 103 0.34 -2.09 5.61
CA CYS A 103 -1.10 -2.23 5.76
C CYS A 103 -1.70 -1.10 6.60
N GLU A 104 -1.08 -0.79 7.74
CA GLU A 104 -1.51 0.32 8.59
C GLU A 104 -1.37 1.64 7.86
N MET A 105 -0.27 1.85 7.14
CA MET A 105 -0.11 3.01 6.29
C MET A 105 -1.23 3.10 5.23
N ALA A 106 -1.47 2.01 4.49
CA ALA A 106 -2.35 1.97 3.33
C ALA A 106 -3.83 2.09 3.70
N CYS A 107 -4.27 1.36 4.73
CA CYS A 107 -5.67 1.02 4.91
C CYS A 107 -6.23 1.32 6.30
N SER A 108 -5.40 1.65 7.30
CA SER A 108 -5.87 1.84 8.68
C SER A 108 -7.03 2.85 8.74
N PRO A 109 -8.11 2.59 9.48
CA PRO A 109 -9.21 3.55 9.64
C PRO A 109 -8.83 4.76 10.51
N HIS A 110 -7.57 4.87 10.94
CA HIS A 110 -7.04 5.88 11.85
C HIS A 110 -5.71 6.49 11.36
N GLN A 111 -5.50 6.55 10.04
CA GLN A 111 -4.27 7.08 9.43
C GLN A 111 -3.85 8.44 9.98
N ASP A 112 -4.81 9.37 10.18
CA ASP A 112 -4.54 10.74 10.62
C ASP A 112 -3.93 10.86 12.03
N GLN A 113 -3.90 9.75 12.78
CA GLN A 113 -3.26 9.65 14.08
C GLN A 113 -1.74 9.50 13.96
N PHE A 114 -1.24 8.87 12.89
CA PHE A 114 0.19 8.53 12.76
C PHE A 114 0.79 8.82 11.38
N LEU A 115 0.01 9.35 10.44
CA LEU A 115 0.47 9.75 9.11
C LEU A 115 0.12 11.21 8.83
N TRP A 116 0.98 11.89 8.08
CA TRP A 116 0.67 13.21 7.57
C TRP A 116 1.34 13.48 6.21
N PRO A 117 0.58 13.88 5.17
CA PRO A 117 1.17 14.27 3.91
C PRO A 117 1.92 15.59 4.05
N ILE A 118 3.17 15.62 3.60
CA ILE A 118 4.04 16.80 3.62
C ILE A 118 4.36 17.31 2.21
N ASP A 119 3.96 16.56 1.18
CA ASP A 119 4.16 16.93 -0.21
C ASP A 119 3.04 16.35 -1.08
N LEU A 120 2.35 17.24 -1.79
CA LEU A 120 1.23 16.95 -2.66
C LEU A 120 1.55 17.44 -4.08
N ILE A 121 1.07 16.70 -5.08
CA ILE A 121 1.17 17.10 -6.48
C ILE A 121 -0.21 17.10 -7.13
N ASN A 122 -0.45 18.08 -7.98
CA ASN A 122 -1.68 18.15 -8.76
C ASN A 122 -1.58 17.20 -9.96
N MET A 123 -2.57 16.33 -10.12
CA MET A 123 -2.69 15.43 -11.26
C MET A 123 -4.08 15.52 -11.88
N THR A 124 -4.16 15.27 -13.19
CA THR A 124 -5.43 15.09 -13.88
C THR A 124 -5.94 13.67 -13.71
N ARG A 125 -7.21 13.52 -13.33
CA ARG A 125 -7.89 12.23 -13.34
C ARG A 125 -7.93 11.72 -14.80
N PRO A 126 -7.61 10.44 -15.07
CA PRO A 126 -7.73 9.89 -16.41
C PRO A 126 -9.19 9.92 -16.87
N ASP A 127 -9.42 10.17 -18.16
CA ASP A 127 -10.73 10.02 -18.74
C ASP A 127 -11.06 8.52 -18.84
N GLU A 128 -12.23 8.11 -18.37
CA GLU A 128 -12.68 6.70 -18.37
C GLU A 128 -12.73 6.11 -19.80
N ASN A 129 -12.70 6.95 -20.84
CA ASN A 129 -12.73 6.58 -22.25
C ASN A 129 -11.34 6.33 -22.89
N GLU A 130 -10.23 6.54 -22.17
CA GLU A 130 -8.87 6.30 -22.72
C GLU A 130 -8.37 4.86 -22.51
N ASN A 131 -9.03 4.04 -21.67
CA ASN A 131 -8.52 2.73 -21.25
C ASN A 131 -8.93 1.54 -22.15
N GLU A 132 -9.64 1.74 -23.26
CA GLU A 132 -9.94 0.65 -24.20
C GLU A 132 -8.88 0.45 -25.30
N ASN A 133 -7.86 1.31 -25.41
CA ASN A 133 -6.84 1.22 -26.46
C ASN A 133 -5.42 0.89 -25.94
N ILE A 134 -5.32 -0.02 -24.98
CA ILE A 134 -4.07 -0.77 -24.75
C ILE A 134 -4.36 -2.24 -25.06
N GLN A 135 -4.51 -2.53 -26.35
CA GLN A 135 -4.40 -3.88 -26.89
C GLN A 135 -2.97 -4.36 -26.60
N SER A 136 -2.84 -5.31 -25.68
CA SER A 136 -1.61 -6.08 -25.52
C SER A 136 -1.29 -6.78 -26.84
N ASP A 137 -0.26 -6.31 -27.55
CA ASP A 137 0.37 -7.01 -28.67
C ASP A 137 1.04 -8.28 -28.12
N ASP A 138 0.25 -9.35 -27.95
CA ASP A 138 0.73 -10.70 -27.69
C ASP A 138 0.95 -11.40 -29.04
N ARG A 139 2.13 -11.18 -29.62
CA ARG A 139 2.65 -12.00 -30.70
C ARG A 139 3.58 -13.06 -30.13
N THR A 140 3.01 -14.20 -29.77
CA THR A 140 3.69 -15.51 -29.78
C THR A 140 2.75 -16.52 -30.46
N ARG A 141 2.92 -16.79 -31.75
CA ARG A 141 3.80 -17.82 -32.35
C ARG A 141 3.32 -19.25 -32.07
N GLU A 142 2.43 -19.74 -32.94
CA GLU A 142 2.36 -21.15 -33.33
C GLU A 142 2.18 -21.23 -34.85
N ASP A 143 3.31 -21.41 -35.56
CA ASP A 143 3.35 -22.15 -36.83
C ASP A 143 2.83 -23.57 -36.53
N TRP A 144 1.92 -24.14 -37.33
CA TRP A 144 1.96 -25.51 -37.89
C TRP A 144 0.74 -25.75 -38.83
N ALA A 145 1.04 -26.23 -40.05
CA ALA A 145 0.18 -26.96 -41.02
C ALA A 145 -0.41 -26.22 -42.26
N LEU A 146 0.42 -26.24 -43.32
CA LEU A 146 0.23 -26.52 -44.77
C LEU A 146 -0.93 -25.94 -45.62
N PRO A 147 -0.65 -25.61 -46.91
CA PRO A 147 -1.51 -24.82 -47.78
C PRO A 147 -2.41 -25.71 -48.64
N ASP A 148 -3.69 -25.38 -48.74
CA ASP A 148 -4.52 -25.88 -49.84
C ASP A 148 -5.51 -24.82 -50.32
N TYR A 149 -5.43 -24.60 -51.64
CA TYR A 149 -6.46 -24.12 -52.54
C TYR A 149 -6.82 -22.62 -52.53
N VAL A 150 -6.33 -21.93 -53.58
CA VAL A 150 -6.77 -20.60 -54.04
C VAL A 150 -7.89 -20.81 -55.06
N ASP A 151 -9.08 -20.24 -54.81
CA ASP A 151 -10.08 -19.98 -55.84
C ASP A 151 -10.21 -18.45 -56.00
N PRO A 152 -9.92 -17.88 -57.18
CA PRO A 152 -10.01 -16.45 -57.42
C PRO A 152 -11.33 -16.14 -58.14
N GLU A 153 -12.24 -15.41 -57.48
CA GLU A 153 -13.18 -14.44 -58.09
C GLU A 153 -14.23 -14.03 -57.06
N GLU A 154 -14.19 -12.77 -56.59
CA GLU A 154 -15.29 -11.81 -56.74
C GLU A 154 -14.91 -10.47 -56.11
N GLU A 155 -15.03 -9.42 -56.93
CA GLU A 155 -14.81 -8.01 -56.61
C GLU A 155 -16.10 -7.33 -56.12
N LYS A 156 -15.90 -6.27 -55.32
CA LYS A 156 -16.83 -5.14 -54.98
C LYS A 156 -17.86 -5.48 -53.88
N GLU A 157 -18.22 -4.57 -52.97
CA GLU A 157 -18.50 -3.14 -53.10
C GLU A 157 -18.04 -2.32 -51.87
N ASP A 158 -17.70 -1.05 -52.12
CA ASP A 158 -17.46 -0.01 -51.13
C ASP A 158 -18.79 0.47 -50.55
N ASP A 159 -19.00 0.35 -49.23
CA ASP A 159 -20.13 0.97 -48.52
C ASP A 159 -19.65 2.01 -47.49
N ASP A 160 -19.86 3.26 -47.90
CA ASP A 160 -20.02 4.53 -47.18
C ASP A 160 -19.70 4.59 -45.67
N GLU A 161 -18.60 5.29 -45.35
CA GLU A 161 -18.30 5.88 -44.05
C GLU A 161 -19.37 6.92 -43.64
N GLU A 162 -20.35 6.51 -42.84
CA GLU A 162 -21.22 7.44 -42.12
C GLU A 162 -20.43 8.11 -41.00
N LYS A 163 -19.89 9.30 -41.28
CA LYS A 163 -19.26 10.18 -40.28
C LYS A 163 -20.31 10.68 -39.29
N ASN A 164 -20.58 9.88 -38.28
CA ASN A 164 -21.29 10.33 -37.09
C ASN A 164 -20.46 11.40 -36.39
N ASN A 165 -20.91 12.64 -36.52
CA ASN A 165 -20.39 13.82 -35.85
C ASN A 165 -20.70 13.69 -34.35
N VAL A 166 -19.90 12.88 -33.64
CA VAL A 166 -19.95 12.78 -32.19
C VAL A 166 -19.63 14.17 -31.65
N LYS A 167 -20.64 14.83 -31.11
CA LYS A 167 -20.50 16.08 -30.36
C LYS A 167 -19.70 15.73 -29.11
N VAL A 168 -18.37 15.85 -29.19
CA VAL A 168 -17.47 15.70 -28.04
C VAL A 168 -17.72 16.90 -27.12
N THR A 169 -18.69 16.76 -26.23
CA THR A 169 -18.72 17.59 -25.02
C THR A 169 -17.56 17.13 -24.16
N GLN A 170 -16.41 17.79 -24.30
CA GLN A 170 -15.25 17.58 -23.45
C GLN A 170 -15.69 17.73 -21.99
N LYS A 171 -15.65 16.63 -21.25
CA LYS A 171 -15.82 16.62 -19.80
C LYS A 171 -14.73 17.54 -19.22
N PRO A 172 -15.05 18.43 -18.27
CA PRO A 172 -14.05 19.32 -17.70
C PRO A 172 -12.94 18.52 -17.03
N ILE A 173 -11.68 18.93 -17.28
CA ILE A 173 -10.48 18.32 -16.72
C ILE A 173 -10.56 18.40 -15.19
N GLU A 174 -10.67 17.25 -14.53
CA GLU A 174 -10.71 17.16 -13.08
C GLU A 174 -9.28 17.05 -12.52
N LEU A 175 -8.85 18.07 -11.76
CA LEU A 175 -7.57 18.11 -11.06
C LEU A 175 -7.72 17.63 -9.62
N VAL A 176 -6.86 16.71 -9.20
CA VAL A 176 -6.82 16.16 -7.84
C VAL A 176 -5.42 16.23 -7.24
N ASN A 177 -5.35 16.37 -5.92
CA ASN A 177 -4.09 16.31 -5.19
C ASN A 177 -3.72 14.85 -4.91
N VAL A 178 -2.49 14.48 -5.21
CA VAL A 178 -1.95 13.14 -4.97
C VAL A 178 -0.79 13.23 -3.97
N VAL A 179 -0.75 12.31 -3.01
CA VAL A 179 0.32 12.27 -1.99
C VAL A 179 1.62 11.77 -2.60
N ARG A 180 2.66 12.64 -2.62
CA ARG A 180 4.01 12.27 -3.09
C ARG A 180 4.97 11.98 -1.95
N LYS A 181 4.84 12.68 -0.82
CA LYS A 181 5.64 12.45 0.38
C LYS A 181 4.80 12.63 1.64
N LEU A 182 5.03 11.78 2.63
CA LEU A 182 4.36 11.84 3.94
C LEU A 182 5.34 11.57 5.09
N ARG A 183 4.96 12.01 6.29
CA ARG A 183 5.55 11.58 7.56
C ARG A 183 4.78 10.41 8.13
N TYR A 184 5.51 9.41 8.63
CA TYR A 184 4.98 8.28 9.39
C TYR A 184 5.57 8.34 10.80
N TYR A 185 4.73 8.56 11.81
CA TYR A 185 5.13 8.51 13.22
C TYR A 185 5.05 7.07 13.73
N ILE A 186 6.21 6.47 13.98
CA ILE A 186 6.36 5.06 14.39
C ILE A 186 7.01 4.98 15.77
N LEU A 187 6.57 4.03 16.60
CA LEU A 187 7.25 3.78 17.86
C LEU A 187 8.68 3.30 17.61
N GLU A 188 9.67 3.91 18.27
CA GLU A 188 11.07 3.52 18.15
C GLU A 188 11.27 2.04 18.52
N LYS A 189 10.48 1.56 19.48
CA LYS A 189 10.44 0.14 19.83
C LYS A 189 9.97 -0.73 18.67
N GLN A 190 8.89 -0.38 17.97
CA GLN A 190 8.39 -1.16 16.83
C GLN A 190 9.41 -1.24 15.70
N ALA A 191 10.09 -0.11 15.41
CA ALA A 191 11.14 -0.07 14.41
C ALA A 191 12.33 -0.98 14.77
N LYS A 192 12.70 -1.03 16.06
CA LYS A 192 13.73 -1.94 16.60
C LYS A 192 13.30 -3.41 16.57
N ASP A 193 12.08 -3.70 17.00
CA ASP A 193 11.54 -5.06 16.99
C ASP A 193 11.47 -5.61 15.54
N PHE A 194 11.14 -4.76 14.56
CA PHE A 194 11.15 -5.12 13.14
C PHE A 194 12.54 -5.53 12.63
N ILE A 195 13.56 -4.68 12.84
CA ILE A 195 14.93 -5.03 12.38
C ILE A 195 15.44 -6.29 13.06
N GLU A 196 15.09 -6.51 14.34
CA GLU A 196 15.47 -7.71 15.08
C GLU A 196 14.82 -8.98 14.53
N SER A 197 13.53 -8.94 14.19
CA SER A 197 12.85 -10.10 13.61
C SER A 197 13.41 -10.47 12.23
N CYS A 198 14.01 -9.52 11.52
CA CYS A 198 14.56 -9.69 10.18
C CYS A 198 16.09 -9.88 10.10
N TRP A 199 16.84 -9.64 11.17
CA TRP A 199 18.29 -9.46 11.16
C TRP A 199 19.09 -10.57 10.44
N SER A 200 18.65 -11.80 10.61
CA SER A 200 19.34 -12.98 10.11
C SER A 200 18.61 -13.70 8.98
N VAL A 201 17.51 -13.13 8.49
CA VAL A 201 16.78 -13.68 7.35
C VAL A 201 17.72 -13.66 6.14
N ARG A 202 17.88 -14.82 5.49
CA ARG A 202 18.77 -14.97 4.34
C ARG A 202 17.99 -15.05 3.05
N MET A 203 18.45 -14.32 2.04
CA MET A 203 18.06 -14.52 0.65
C MET A 203 19.28 -15.06 -0.12
N ASN A 204 19.21 -16.32 -0.53
CA ASN A 204 20.34 -17.05 -1.13
C ASN A 204 21.63 -16.91 -0.30
N PHE A 205 22.63 -16.20 -0.81
CA PHE A 205 23.93 -15.97 -0.15
C PHE A 205 24.03 -14.63 0.59
N GLN A 206 22.98 -13.80 0.62
CA GLN A 206 22.95 -12.47 1.25
C GLN A 206 21.96 -12.42 2.41
N TYR A 207 22.13 -11.43 3.30
CA TYR A 207 21.12 -11.11 4.30
C TYR A 207 20.05 -10.23 3.68
N ALA A 208 18.78 -10.56 3.91
CA ALA A 208 17.64 -9.77 3.48
C ALA A 208 17.73 -8.32 3.97
N ILE A 209 18.28 -8.12 5.17
CA ILE A 209 18.45 -6.81 5.78
C ILE A 209 19.42 -5.92 5.00
N ASP A 210 20.45 -6.48 4.36
CA ASP A 210 21.43 -5.70 3.59
C ASP A 210 20.76 -5.06 2.37
N ILE A 211 19.84 -5.79 1.73
CA ILE A 211 19.02 -5.32 0.61
C ILE A 211 18.05 -4.23 1.09
N LEU A 212 17.37 -4.46 2.22
CA LEU A 212 16.44 -3.49 2.82
C LEU A 212 17.14 -2.26 3.41
N CYS A 213 18.46 -2.31 3.59
CA CYS A 213 19.26 -1.20 4.10
C CYS A 213 20.04 -0.46 3.01
N GLY A 214 20.00 -0.96 1.76
CA GLY A 214 20.77 -0.42 0.65
C GLY A 214 22.29 -0.50 0.83
N SER A 215 22.78 -1.37 1.72
CA SER A 215 24.21 -1.47 2.00
C SER A 215 24.60 -2.86 2.49
N THR A 216 25.74 -3.37 2.03
CA THR A 216 26.28 -4.68 2.39
C THR A 216 27.15 -4.67 3.66
N ASN A 217 27.38 -3.49 4.24
CA ASN A 217 28.10 -3.35 5.50
C ASN A 217 27.09 -3.49 6.63
N ARG A 218 27.30 -4.43 7.55
CA ARG A 218 26.44 -4.74 8.73
C ARG A 218 26.16 -3.55 9.70
N LEU A 219 26.55 -2.34 9.34
CA LEU A 219 26.15 -1.09 9.95
C LEU A 219 24.74 -0.70 9.45
N CYS A 220 23.77 -1.55 9.72
CA CYS A 220 22.36 -1.27 9.50
C CYS A 220 21.66 -1.17 10.84
N ASP A 221 21.20 0.02 11.21
CA ASP A 221 20.27 0.18 12.33
C ASP A 221 18.86 0.48 11.80
N HIS A 222 17.89 0.52 12.71
CA HIS A 222 16.49 0.82 12.36
C HIS A 222 16.38 2.15 11.60
N LYS A 223 17.11 3.20 11.99
CA LYS A 223 17.02 4.52 11.34
C LYS A 223 17.49 4.46 9.89
N LYS A 224 18.63 3.84 9.64
CA LYS A 224 19.19 3.69 8.29
C LYS A 224 18.29 2.82 7.41
N LEU A 225 17.78 1.71 7.95
CA LEU A 225 16.86 0.84 7.23
C LEU A 225 15.60 1.60 6.80
N PHE A 226 14.91 2.24 7.76
CA PHE A 226 13.65 2.94 7.50
C PHE A 226 13.85 4.16 6.59
N ASN A 227 15.00 4.83 6.69
CA ASN A 227 15.40 5.87 5.74
C ASN A 227 15.59 5.30 4.32
N TYR A 228 16.20 4.11 4.18
CA TYR A 228 16.37 3.48 2.87
C TYR A 228 15.02 3.10 2.25
N ILE A 229 14.21 2.30 2.95
CA ILE A 229 12.92 1.84 2.40
C ILE A 229 11.94 2.98 2.15
N GLY A 230 12.00 4.07 2.94
CA GLY A 230 11.08 5.20 2.84
C GLY A 230 11.52 6.30 1.86
N LEU A 231 12.80 6.69 1.86
CA LEU A 231 13.27 7.85 1.10
C LEU A 231 14.19 7.47 -0.07
N GLN A 232 15.12 6.54 0.15
CA GLN A 232 16.18 6.27 -0.83
C GLN A 232 15.82 5.20 -1.85
N ASN A 233 14.86 4.32 -1.55
CA ASN A 233 14.37 3.33 -2.48
C ASN A 233 13.72 4.02 -3.69
N THR A 234 14.37 3.93 -4.84
CA THR A 234 13.90 4.52 -6.10
C THR A 234 12.68 3.81 -6.66
N GLN A 235 12.42 2.58 -6.22
CA GLN A 235 11.26 1.80 -6.61
C GLN A 235 10.01 2.11 -5.76
N SER A 236 10.15 2.89 -4.68
CA SER A 236 8.99 3.31 -3.89
C SER A 236 8.25 4.46 -4.58
N PRO A 237 6.97 4.29 -4.92
CA PRO A 237 6.18 5.30 -5.62
C PRO A 237 5.85 6.52 -4.73
N ILE A 238 5.78 6.32 -3.41
CA ILE A 238 5.60 7.37 -2.41
C ILE A 238 6.83 7.43 -1.53
N LYS A 239 7.25 8.65 -1.17
CA LYS A 239 8.36 8.87 -0.24
C LYS A 239 7.83 8.95 1.19
N ILE A 240 8.39 8.13 2.08
CA ILE A 240 7.96 8.03 3.47
C ILE A 240 9.09 8.51 4.37
N GLU A 241 8.82 9.56 5.14
CA GLU A 241 9.71 10.07 6.18
C GLU A 241 9.29 9.50 7.53
N PHE A 242 10.01 8.49 8.01
CA PHE A 242 9.73 7.89 9.32
C PHE A 242 10.23 8.77 10.45
N ILE A 243 9.33 9.14 11.36
CA ILE A 243 9.60 9.89 12.59
C ILE A 243 9.52 8.91 13.76
N PHE A 244 10.66 8.66 14.41
CA PHE A 244 10.73 7.73 15.55
C PHE A 244 10.35 8.43 16.84
N VAL A 245 9.36 7.90 17.54
CA VAL A 245 8.80 8.47 18.77
C VAL A 245 8.68 7.37 19.83
N ASN A 246 8.62 7.73 21.12
CA ASN A 246 8.43 6.74 22.19
C ASN A 246 6.99 6.67 22.69
N GLU A 247 6.19 7.70 22.40
CA GLU A 247 4.82 7.87 22.82
C GLU A 247 4.14 8.90 21.90
N THR A 248 2.94 9.35 22.28
CA THR A 248 2.26 10.48 21.66
C THR A 248 3.20 11.66 21.47
N TYR A 249 3.28 12.18 20.25
CA TYR A 249 4.27 13.17 19.85
C TYR A 249 3.61 14.44 19.32
N TYR A 250 4.07 15.60 19.80
CA TYR A 250 3.63 16.90 19.27
C TYR A 250 4.65 17.40 18.23
N ASP A 251 4.24 17.41 16.97
CA ASP A 251 5.03 17.96 15.87
C ASP A 251 4.84 19.48 15.82
N LYS A 252 5.94 20.21 16.06
CA LYS A 252 5.95 21.66 16.11
C LYS A 252 5.80 22.30 14.73
N GLU A 253 6.28 21.64 13.68
CA GLU A 253 6.21 22.17 12.31
C GLU A 253 4.78 22.06 11.77
N LEU A 254 4.07 20.99 12.16
CA LEU A 254 2.68 20.77 11.78
C LEU A 254 1.67 21.32 12.80
N ASN A 255 2.15 21.78 13.96
CA ASN A 255 1.32 22.20 15.10
C ASN A 255 0.23 21.17 15.43
N ARG A 256 0.60 19.89 15.45
CA ARG A 256 -0.34 18.76 15.58
C ARG A 256 0.24 17.65 16.44
N THR A 257 -0.62 17.00 17.20
CA THR A 257 -0.28 15.82 18.00
C THR A 257 -0.58 14.55 17.22
N PHE A 258 0.38 13.63 17.19
CA PHE A 258 0.30 12.32 16.57
C PHE A 258 0.37 11.22 17.63
N GLN A 259 -0.50 10.23 17.49
CA GLN A 259 -0.55 9.04 18.32
C GLN A 259 -0.06 7.85 17.47
N PRO A 260 1.18 7.40 17.66
CA PRO A 260 1.69 6.26 16.91
C PRO A 260 0.91 4.99 17.31
N LEU A 261 0.83 4.05 16.37
CA LEU A 261 0.16 2.77 16.57
C LEU A 261 0.72 2.05 17.78
N GLN A 262 -0.16 1.65 18.70
CA GLN A 262 0.22 0.91 19.90
C GLN A 262 0.33 -0.58 19.59
N GLY A 263 1.32 -1.24 20.20
CA GLY A 263 1.52 -2.69 20.07
C GLY A 263 2.97 -3.06 19.82
N SER A 264 3.28 -4.33 20.06
CA SER A 264 4.59 -4.93 19.76
C SER A 264 4.54 -5.68 18.43
N MET A 265 5.65 -5.65 17.71
CA MET A 265 5.86 -6.48 16.54
C MET A 265 6.08 -7.95 16.94
N PHE A 266 5.81 -8.88 16.04
CA PHE A 266 6.03 -10.31 16.29
C PHE A 266 7.52 -10.63 16.36
N THR A 267 7.94 -11.37 17.39
CA THR A 267 9.29 -11.92 17.47
C THR A 267 9.42 -13.14 16.54
N CYS A 268 10.66 -13.51 16.22
CA CYS A 268 10.92 -14.59 15.25
C CYS A 268 10.35 -15.96 15.66
N ASP A 269 10.16 -16.20 16.97
CA ASP A 269 9.68 -17.47 17.54
C ASP A 269 8.17 -17.50 17.76
N GLN A 270 7.51 -16.34 17.63
CA GLN A 270 6.06 -16.27 17.68
C GLN A 270 5.48 -16.78 16.36
N PRO A 271 4.51 -17.71 16.41
CA PRO A 271 3.84 -18.17 15.21
C PRO A 271 2.94 -17.05 14.68
N VAL A 272 3.02 -16.80 13.37
CA VAL A 272 2.09 -15.93 12.66
C VAL A 272 1.17 -16.81 11.79
N ILE A 273 -0.12 -16.49 11.78
CA ILE A 273 -1.09 -17.13 10.88
C ILE A 273 -1.30 -16.19 9.70
N LEU A 274 -0.81 -16.59 8.53
CA LEU A 274 -1.01 -15.88 7.27
C LEU A 274 -1.72 -16.84 6.30
N PRO A 275 -2.71 -16.39 5.52
CA PRO A 275 -3.48 -17.27 4.63
C PRO A 275 -2.63 -18.06 3.63
N HIS A 276 -1.48 -17.49 3.22
CA HIS A 276 -0.60 -18.07 2.19
C HIS A 276 0.71 -18.65 2.76
N ILE A 277 0.97 -18.49 4.06
CA ILE A 277 2.18 -18.98 4.70
C ILE A 277 1.75 -19.96 5.79
N SER A 278 1.99 -21.25 5.54
CA SER A 278 1.77 -22.33 6.53
C SER A 278 2.39 -21.93 7.87
N ARG A 279 1.74 -22.30 8.98
CA ARG A 279 2.07 -21.99 10.39
C ARG A 279 3.51 -22.39 10.78
N GLN A 280 4.49 -21.69 10.25
CA GLN A 280 5.90 -21.99 10.44
C GLN A 280 6.50 -20.88 11.29
N LYS A 281 6.98 -21.27 12.46
CA LYS A 281 7.85 -20.40 13.25
C LYS A 281 9.15 -20.23 12.48
N CYS A 282 9.74 -19.05 12.56
CA CYS A 282 11.10 -18.93 12.09
C CYS A 282 12.02 -19.69 13.09
N THR A 283 13.03 -20.40 12.62
CA THR A 283 14.06 -20.98 13.50
C THR A 283 14.82 -19.82 14.17
N CYS A 284 15.06 -19.84 15.48
CA CYS A 284 15.62 -18.69 16.20
C CYS A 284 16.79 -19.07 17.13
N MET A 285 17.72 -18.15 17.35
CA MET A 285 18.68 -18.20 18.46
C MET A 285 18.64 -16.91 19.29
N ASN A 286 19.19 -16.98 20.50
CA ASN A 286 19.32 -15.84 21.40
C ASN A 286 20.63 -15.09 21.14
N ASN A 287 20.61 -13.76 21.25
CA ASN A 287 21.82 -12.94 21.31
C ASN A 287 22.30 -12.81 22.76
N SER A 288 23.44 -12.14 22.96
CA SER A 288 24.04 -11.89 24.29
C SER A 288 23.14 -11.11 25.26
N ASN A 289 22.09 -10.44 24.76
CA ASN A 289 21.09 -9.74 25.54
C ASN A 289 19.79 -10.55 25.70
N ASN A 290 19.83 -11.86 25.45
CA ASN A 290 18.70 -12.79 25.51
C ASN A 290 17.54 -12.44 24.55
N ARG A 291 17.79 -11.64 23.50
CA ARG A 291 16.78 -11.37 22.44
C ARG A 291 16.86 -12.42 21.34
N ARG A 292 15.70 -12.84 20.83
CA ARG A 292 15.60 -13.91 19.81
C ARG A 292 15.68 -13.33 18.41
N TYR A 293 16.52 -13.91 17.56
CA TYR A 293 16.67 -13.57 16.15
C TYR A 293 16.68 -14.83 15.30
N PHE A 294 16.28 -14.73 14.02
CA PHE A 294 16.20 -15.88 13.12
C PHE A 294 17.56 -16.59 12.93
N ILE A 295 17.60 -17.90 12.77
CA ILE A 295 18.76 -18.67 12.28
C ILE A 295 18.20 -19.78 11.39
N LEU A 296 18.91 -20.17 10.32
CA LEU A 296 18.50 -21.31 9.48
C LEU A 296 18.51 -22.62 10.25
#